data_AF-A0A931XUZ3-F1
#
_entry.id   AF-A0A931XUZ3-F1
#
_cell.length_a   1.000
_cell.length_b   1.000
_cell.length_c   1.000
_cell.angle_alpha   90.00
_cell.angle_beta   90.00
_cell.angle_gamma   90.00
#
_symmetry.space_group_name_H-M   'P 1'
#
loop_
_entity.id
_entity.type
_entity.pdbx_description
1 polymer ?
#
loop_
_entity_poly.entity_id
_entity_poly.type
_entity_poly.pdbx_seq_one_letter_code
_entity_poly.pdbx_strand_id
1 'polypeptide(L)'
;MTPRARALASSLVVLVLATGAGLWRYLAARPKPVVESRRIDAHAAGPARPVSPMAREALERKAELGLAEEQSRRLAALDREWQRTAGSLEAEAREVEAKFQRFMQEARRSGRANLAEIQRRAAEQGELLAAYRTRRAVHAGAVRQVLTEAQRARWTAITASGRKGEGR
;
A
#
# COMPACT_ATOMS: atom_id res chain seq x y z
N MET A 1 -21.12 -37.16 -62.78
CA MET A 1 -20.47 -36.03 -62.08
C MET A 1 -19.25 -35.59 -62.89
N THR A 2 -19.23 -34.35 -63.37
CA THR A 2 -18.26 -33.88 -64.37
C THR A 2 -16.87 -33.63 -63.76
N PRO A 3 -15.78 -33.96 -64.47
CA PRO A 3 -14.40 -33.84 -63.97
C PRO A 3 -14.01 -32.41 -63.56
N ARG A 4 -14.70 -31.39 -64.09
CA ARG A 4 -14.54 -29.98 -63.75
C ARG A 4 -14.98 -29.65 -62.31
N ALA A 5 -15.95 -30.35 -61.75
CA ALA A 5 -16.40 -30.14 -60.37
C ALA A 5 -15.39 -30.69 -59.34
N ARG A 6 -14.66 -31.75 -59.68
CA ARG A 6 -13.60 -32.32 -58.82
C ARG A 6 -12.38 -31.42 -58.71
N ALA A 7 -12.00 -30.77 -59.81
CA ALA A 7 -10.86 -29.83 -59.84
C ALA A 7 -11.11 -28.58 -58.99
N LEU A 8 -12.34 -28.04 -59.03
CA LEU A 8 -12.70 -26.87 -58.21
C LEU A 8 -12.74 -27.19 -56.72
N ALA A 9 -13.23 -28.38 -56.34
CA ALA A 9 -13.25 -28.80 -54.94
C ALA A 9 -11.84 -29.00 -54.37
N SER A 10 -10.91 -29.59 -55.13
CA SER A 10 -9.53 -29.79 -54.68
C SER A 10 -8.74 -28.49 -54.58
N SER A 11 -8.95 -27.52 -55.47
CA SER A 11 -8.34 -26.19 -55.35
C SER A 11 -8.80 -25.44 -54.09
N LEU A 12 -10.06 -25.59 -53.71
CA LEU A 12 -10.62 -24.94 -52.51
C LEU A 12 -10.02 -25.54 -51.23
N VAL A 13 -9.83 -26.86 -51.18
CA VAL A 13 -9.21 -27.55 -50.04
C VAL A 13 -7.76 -27.12 -49.84
N VAL A 14 -6.98 -26.99 -50.92
CA VAL A 14 -5.58 -26.52 -50.84
C VAL A 14 -5.52 -25.07 -50.37
N LEU A 15 -6.46 -24.22 -50.81
CA LEU A 15 -6.52 -22.82 -50.38
C LEU A 15 -6.89 -22.69 -48.88
N VAL A 16 -7.82 -23.50 -48.38
CA VAL A 16 -8.21 -23.52 -46.96
C VAL A 16 -7.06 -24.04 -46.08
N LEU A 17 -6.32 -25.06 -46.53
CA LEU A 17 -5.16 -25.58 -45.80
C LEU A 17 -4.00 -24.58 -45.77
N ALA A 18 -3.73 -23.89 -46.90
CA ALA A 18 -2.66 -22.89 -46.97
C ALA A 18 -2.96 -21.66 -46.11
N THR A 19 -4.21 -21.20 -46.09
CA THR A 19 -4.64 -20.04 -45.27
C THR A 19 -4.65 -20.39 -43.78
N GLY A 20 -5.13 -21.57 -43.41
CA GLY A 20 -5.10 -22.06 -42.02
C GLY A 20 -3.68 -22.18 -41.45
N ALA A 21 -2.74 -22.73 -42.22
CA ALA A 21 -1.35 -22.87 -41.81
C ALA A 21 -0.64 -21.50 -41.65
N GLY A 22 -0.92 -20.55 -42.55
CA GLY A 22 -0.39 -19.19 -42.47
C GLY A 22 -0.87 -18.43 -41.23
N LEU A 23 -2.17 -18.54 -40.91
CA LEU A 23 -2.76 -17.91 -39.74
C LEU A 23 -2.21 -18.49 -38.43
N TRP A 24 -2.04 -19.81 -38.38
CA TRP A 24 -1.49 -20.50 -37.19
C TRP A 24 -0.03 -20.11 -36.95
N ARG A 25 0.78 -19.95 -38.00
CA ARG A 25 2.15 -19.41 -37.89
C ARG A 25 2.17 -17.95 -37.45
N TYR A 26 1.25 -17.11 -37.94
CA TYR A 26 1.18 -15.70 -37.54
C TYR A 26 0.74 -15.51 -36.08
N LEU A 27 -0.17 -16.35 -35.60
CA LEU A 27 -0.61 -16.39 -34.19
C LEU A 27 0.47 -16.98 -33.27
N ALA A 28 1.17 -18.03 -33.69
CA ALA A 28 2.28 -18.63 -32.94
C ALA A 28 3.52 -17.72 -32.89
N ALA A 29 3.72 -16.87 -33.89
CA ALA A 29 4.83 -15.93 -33.98
C ALA A 29 4.62 -14.61 -33.23
N ARG A 30 3.53 -14.44 -32.47
CA ARG A 30 3.43 -13.33 -31.53
C ARG A 30 4.23 -13.68 -30.28
N PRO A 31 5.46 -13.17 -30.09
CA PRO A 31 6.14 -13.34 -28.82
C PRO A 31 5.22 -12.75 -27.75
N LYS A 32 4.83 -13.57 -26.78
CA LYS A 32 4.21 -13.05 -25.56
C LYS A 32 5.18 -11.99 -25.03
N PRO A 33 4.75 -10.74 -24.78
CA PRO A 33 5.64 -9.77 -24.17
C PRO A 33 6.12 -10.40 -22.87
N VAL A 34 7.43 -10.65 -22.79
CA VAL A 34 8.08 -11.05 -21.55
C VAL A 34 7.99 -9.82 -20.67
N VAL A 35 6.89 -9.72 -19.92
CA VAL A 35 6.82 -8.77 -18.82
C VAL A 35 7.84 -9.31 -17.82
N GLU A 36 9.00 -8.68 -17.77
CA GLU A 36 9.92 -8.87 -16.65
C GLU A 36 9.15 -8.45 -15.40
N SER A 37 8.52 -9.41 -14.73
CA SER A 37 7.97 -9.21 -13.41
C SER A 37 9.17 -9.04 -12.49
N ARG A 38 9.67 -7.82 -12.38
CA ARG A 38 10.57 -7.44 -11.29
C ARG A 38 9.77 -7.66 -10.02
N ARG A 39 9.94 -8.83 -9.39
CA ARG A 39 9.53 -9.02 -8.01
C ARG A 39 10.32 -7.97 -7.25
N ILE A 40 9.64 -6.89 -6.86
CA ILE A 40 10.13 -6.02 -5.82
C ILE A 40 10.12 -6.93 -4.60
N ASP A 41 11.26 -7.54 -4.29
CA ASP A 41 11.45 -8.22 -3.03
C ASP A 41 11.18 -7.17 -1.96
N ALA A 42 9.99 -7.24 -1.36
CA ALA A 42 9.60 -6.42 -0.22
C ALA A 42 10.49 -6.68 1.02
N HIS A 43 11.54 -7.50 0.87
CA HIS A 43 12.53 -7.87 1.88
C HIS A 43 13.76 -6.97 1.89
N ALA A 44 13.89 -6.02 0.95
CA ALA A 44 14.76 -4.86 1.18
C ALA A 44 14.06 -3.86 2.12
N ALA A 45 13.61 -4.33 3.28
CA ALA A 45 13.31 -3.46 4.40
C ALA A 45 14.64 -2.86 4.85
N GLY A 46 15.03 -1.74 4.22
CA GLY A 46 16.12 -0.92 4.72
C GLY A 46 15.91 -0.65 6.21
N PRO A 47 16.98 -0.35 6.98
CA PRO A 47 16.89 -0.19 8.42
C PRO A 47 15.73 0.75 8.73
N ALA A 48 14.74 0.23 9.46
CA ALA A 48 13.52 0.95 9.78
C ALA A 48 13.92 2.32 10.35
N ARG A 49 13.56 3.40 9.66
CA ARG A 49 13.83 4.75 10.16
C ARG A 49 13.32 4.83 11.61
N PRO A 50 14.09 5.44 12.53
CA PRO A 50 13.63 5.61 13.91
C PRO A 50 12.25 6.27 13.90
N VAL A 51 11.25 5.55 14.40
CA VAL A 51 9.88 6.06 14.47
C VAL A 51 9.89 7.13 15.57
N SER A 52 9.79 8.39 15.17
CA SER A 52 9.66 9.48 16.14
C SER A 52 8.32 9.32 16.88
N PRO A 53 8.30 9.49 18.21
CA PRO A 53 7.09 9.30 18.99
C PRO A 53 6.04 10.36 18.64
N MET A 54 4.77 9.99 18.81
CA MET A 54 3.69 10.96 18.98
C MET A 54 3.72 11.54 20.41
N ALA A 55 3.13 12.72 20.61
CA ALA A 55 3.17 13.40 21.90
C ALA A 55 2.57 12.53 23.03
N ARG A 56 1.42 11.88 22.75
CA ARG A 56 0.78 10.95 23.67
C ARG A 56 1.67 9.77 24.06
N GLU A 57 2.32 9.15 23.08
CA GLU A 57 3.22 8.01 23.32
C GLU A 57 4.43 8.40 24.19
N ALA A 58 4.97 9.61 24.00
CA ALA A 58 6.04 10.14 24.83
C ALA A 58 5.56 10.42 26.27
N LEU A 59 4.34 10.95 26.42
CA LEU A 59 3.72 11.21 27.73
C LEU A 59 3.43 9.92 28.51
N GLU A 60 2.97 8.86 27.84
CA GLU A 60 2.75 7.54 28.45
C GLU A 60 4.05 6.96 29.02
N ARG A 61 5.20 7.30 28.42
CA ARG A 61 6.54 6.88 28.86
C ARG A 61 7.31 7.97 29.61
N LYS A 62 6.59 8.90 30.25
CA LYS A 62 7.18 10.06 30.95
C LYS A 62 8.32 9.69 31.90
N ALA A 63 8.10 8.66 32.73
CA ALA A 63 9.07 8.21 33.72
C ALA A 63 10.31 7.57 33.07
N GLU A 64 10.11 6.68 32.10
CA GLU A 64 11.19 5.98 31.38
C GLU A 64 12.08 6.95 30.59
N LEU A 65 11.47 8.00 30.01
CA LEU A 65 12.19 9.04 29.27
C LEU A 65 12.81 10.09 30.20
N GLY A 66 12.42 10.13 31.47
CA GLY A 66 12.83 11.16 32.42
C GLY A 66 12.45 12.55 31.92
N LEU A 67 11.19 12.74 31.50
CA LEU A 67 10.74 14.03 30.97
C LEU A 67 10.62 15.06 32.11
N ALA A 68 11.21 16.23 31.89
CA ALA A 68 11.01 17.37 32.77
C ALA A 68 9.54 17.84 32.75
N GLU A 69 9.13 18.57 33.79
CA GLU A 69 7.76 19.10 33.88
C GLU A 69 7.43 19.99 32.68
N GLU A 70 8.34 20.90 32.31
CA GLU A 70 8.14 21.79 31.16
C GLU A 70 8.02 21.03 29.84
N GLN A 71 8.82 19.97 29.63
CA GLN A 71 8.69 19.11 28.46
C GLN A 71 7.33 18.40 28.44
N SER A 72 6.86 17.92 29.60
CA SER A 72 5.56 17.28 29.74
C SER A 72 4.41 18.24 29.40
N ARG A 73 4.49 19.49 29.84
CA ARG A 73 3.49 20.53 29.51
C ARG A 73 3.43 20.81 28.01
N ARG A 74 4.60 20.95 27.37
CA ARG A 74 4.70 21.16 25.92
C ARG A 74 4.16 19.98 25.12
N LEU A 75 4.51 18.75 25.51
CA LEU A 75 3.98 17.54 24.87
C LEU A 75 2.46 17.43 25.07
N ALA A 76 1.93 17.75 26.25
CA ALA A 76 0.48 17.76 26.46
C ALA A 76 -0.24 18.82 25.59
N ALA A 77 0.39 19.98 25.36
CA ALA A 77 -0.14 20.97 24.43
C ALA A 77 -0.14 20.45 22.98
N LEU A 78 0.95 19.82 22.55
CA LEU A 78 1.04 19.20 21.22
C LEU A 78 0.01 18.08 21.04
N ASP A 79 -0.21 17.23 22.05
CA ASP A 79 -1.24 16.18 21.98
C ASP A 79 -2.64 16.78 21.83
N ARG A 80 -2.99 17.80 22.63
CA ARG A 80 -4.27 18.50 22.46
C ARG A 80 -4.44 19.13 21.08
N GLU A 81 -3.38 19.69 20.52
CA GLU A 81 -3.40 20.22 19.15
C GLU A 81 -3.59 19.11 18.12
N TRP A 82 -2.90 17.99 18.27
CA TRP A 82 -3.07 16.81 17.43
C TRP A 82 -4.51 16.27 17.48
N GLN A 83 -5.09 16.11 18.67
CA GLN A 83 -6.46 15.65 18.82
C GLN A 83 -7.46 16.59 18.12
N ARG A 84 -7.25 17.91 18.21
CA ARG A 84 -8.11 18.90 17.53
C ARG A 84 -7.97 18.89 16.01
N THR A 85 -6.75 18.69 15.50
CA THR A 85 -6.46 18.88 14.07
C THR A 85 -6.47 17.58 13.27
N ALA A 86 -6.08 16.47 13.87
CA ALA A 86 -5.89 15.18 13.20
C ALA A 86 -6.77 14.06 13.75
N GLY A 87 -7.45 14.26 14.88
CA GLY A 87 -8.37 13.27 15.44
C GLY A 87 -9.50 12.89 14.47
N SER A 88 -10.05 13.87 13.73
CA SER A 88 -11.05 13.60 12.69
C SER A 88 -10.47 12.85 11.49
N LEU A 89 -9.24 13.18 11.08
CA LEU A 89 -8.57 12.54 9.94
C LEU A 89 -8.20 11.08 10.21
N GLU A 90 -7.83 10.74 11.44
CA GLU A 90 -7.56 9.35 11.81
C GLU A 90 -8.85 8.52 11.78
N ALA A 91 -9.94 9.07 12.33
CA ALA A 91 -11.25 8.42 12.30
C ALA A 91 -11.73 8.22 10.85
N GLU A 92 -11.61 9.25 10.02
CA GLU A 92 -11.99 9.23 8.61
C GLU A 92 -11.13 8.23 7.81
N ALA A 93 -9.81 8.19 8.03
CA ALA A 93 -8.93 7.21 7.38
C ALA A 93 -9.30 5.77 7.76
N ARG A 94 -9.61 5.51 9.05
CA ARG A 94 -10.08 4.18 9.50
C ARG A 94 -11.44 3.82 8.92
N GLU A 95 -12.34 4.78 8.80
CA GLU A 95 -13.64 4.57 8.19
C GLU A 95 -13.53 4.23 6.70
N VAL A 96 -12.70 4.96 5.96
CA VAL A 96 -12.45 4.71 4.54
C VAL A 96 -11.76 3.37 4.32
N GLU A 97 -10.78 3.01 5.16
CA GLU A 97 -10.19 1.66 5.17
C GLU A 97 -11.26 0.59 5.39
N ALA A 98 -12.11 0.74 6.40
CA ALA A 98 -13.17 -0.22 6.69
C ALA A 98 -14.16 -0.37 5.53
N LYS A 99 -14.54 0.75 4.89
CA LYS A 99 -15.40 0.74 3.69
C LYS A 99 -14.73 0.03 2.52
N PHE A 100 -13.44 0.29 2.28
CA PHE A 100 -12.67 -0.37 1.22
C PHE A 100 -12.56 -1.88 1.46
N GLN A 101 -12.26 -2.30 2.69
CA GLN A 101 -12.19 -3.72 3.06
C GLN A 101 -13.53 -4.43 2.87
N ARG A 102 -14.65 -3.80 3.28
CA ARG A 102 -16.01 -4.35 3.04
C ARG A 102 -16.29 -4.50 1.55
N PHE A 103 -16.00 -3.47 0.76
CA PHE A 103 -16.13 -3.51 -0.70
C PHE A 103 -15.30 -4.64 -1.32
N MET A 104 -14.04 -4.80 -0.90
CA MET A 104 -13.18 -5.88 -1.39
C MET A 104 -13.69 -7.27 -1.01
N GLN A 105 -14.24 -7.44 0.19
CA GLN A 105 -14.88 -8.70 0.59
C GLN A 105 -16.12 -9.01 -0.25
N GLU A 106 -16.95 -8.01 -0.52
CA GLU A 106 -18.17 -8.17 -1.32
C GLU A 106 -17.89 -8.41 -2.80
N ALA A 107 -16.88 -7.72 -3.36
CA ALA A 107 -16.40 -7.94 -4.72
C ALA A 107 -15.83 -9.37 -4.89
N ARG A 108 -15.13 -9.90 -3.88
CA ARG A 108 -14.65 -11.29 -3.85
C ARG A 108 -15.80 -12.30 -3.78
N ARG A 109 -16.82 -12.03 -2.95
CA ARG A 109 -17.98 -12.93 -2.77
C ARG A 109 -18.90 -12.96 -3.99
N SER A 110 -19.14 -11.82 -4.62
CA SER A 110 -20.02 -11.70 -5.79
C SER A 110 -19.36 -12.09 -7.11
N GLY A 111 -18.01 -12.22 -7.13
CA GLY A 111 -17.24 -12.42 -8.36
C GLY A 111 -17.29 -11.22 -9.33
N ARG A 112 -17.92 -10.11 -8.93
CA ARG A 112 -18.14 -8.91 -9.72
C ARG A 112 -17.34 -7.76 -9.15
N ALA A 113 -16.02 -7.81 -9.39
CA ALA A 113 -15.12 -6.73 -9.06
C ALA A 113 -14.95 -5.80 -10.29
N ASN A 114 -15.44 -4.56 -10.20
CA ASN A 114 -15.13 -3.56 -11.22
C ASN A 114 -13.77 -2.93 -10.91
N LEU A 115 -12.77 -3.19 -11.76
CA LEU A 115 -11.41 -2.67 -11.60
C LEU A 115 -11.38 -1.14 -11.52
N ALA A 116 -12.19 -0.44 -12.30
CA ALA A 116 -12.25 1.02 -12.27
C ALA A 116 -12.74 1.54 -10.90
N GLU A 117 -13.68 0.84 -10.29
CA GLU A 117 -14.20 1.21 -8.96
C GLU A 117 -13.21 0.87 -7.84
N ILE A 118 -12.48 -0.25 -7.96
CA ILE A 118 -11.36 -0.57 -7.07
C ILE A 118 -10.31 0.54 -7.13
N GLN A 119 -9.90 0.94 -8.33
CA GLN A 119 -8.90 1.99 -8.52
C GLN A 119 -9.35 3.33 -7.94
N ARG A 120 -10.62 3.73 -8.17
CA ARG A 120 -11.17 4.96 -7.60
C ARG A 120 -11.13 4.96 -6.07
N ARG A 121 -11.65 3.90 -5.43
CA ARG A 121 -11.68 3.81 -3.96
C ARG A 121 -10.27 3.71 -3.36
N ALA A 122 -9.36 3.02 -4.03
CA ALA A 122 -7.96 2.95 -3.62
C ALA A 122 -7.26 4.31 -3.72
N ALA A 123 -7.59 5.13 -4.73
CA ALA A 123 -7.07 6.50 -4.85
C ALA A 123 -7.60 7.39 -3.71
N GLU A 124 -8.91 7.39 -3.44
CA GLU A 124 -9.52 8.14 -2.33
C GLU A 124 -8.88 7.80 -0.98
N GLN A 125 -8.69 6.50 -0.71
CA GLN A 125 -7.99 6.01 0.48
C GLN A 125 -6.52 6.44 0.51
N GLY A 126 -5.84 6.38 -0.65
CA GLY A 126 -4.45 6.79 -0.80
C GLY A 126 -4.21 8.25 -0.45
N GLU A 127 -5.10 9.14 -0.90
CA GLU A 127 -5.06 10.57 -0.61
C GLU A 127 -5.24 10.87 0.88
N LEU A 128 -6.25 10.27 1.53
CA LEU A 128 -6.49 10.39 2.97
C LEU A 128 -5.30 9.89 3.79
N LEU A 129 -4.76 8.73 3.44
CA LEU A 129 -3.58 8.17 4.13
C LEU A 129 -2.32 9.00 3.88
N ALA A 130 -2.17 9.63 2.71
CA ALA A 130 -1.07 10.55 2.44
C ALA A 130 -1.20 11.82 3.30
N ALA A 131 -2.39 12.42 3.36
CA ALA A 131 -2.66 13.58 4.20
C ALA A 131 -2.40 13.29 5.69
N TYR A 132 -2.89 12.15 6.18
CA TYR A 132 -2.65 11.70 7.55
C TYR A 132 -1.16 11.50 7.84
N ARG A 133 -0.43 10.80 6.97
CA ARG A 133 1.02 10.58 7.12
C ARG A 133 1.81 11.88 7.14
N THR A 134 1.46 12.84 6.28
CA THR A 134 2.08 14.16 6.25
C THR A 134 1.87 14.89 7.57
N ARG A 135 0.64 14.95 8.09
CA ARG A 135 0.37 15.59 9.39
C ARG A 135 1.09 14.88 10.54
N ARG A 136 1.07 13.55 10.54
CA ARG A 136 1.79 12.74 11.52
C ARG A 136 3.28 13.04 11.52
N ALA A 137 3.90 13.17 10.35
CA ALA A 137 5.31 13.51 10.21
C ALA A 137 5.64 14.90 10.77
N VAL A 138 4.79 15.90 10.50
CA VAL A 138 4.94 17.26 11.07
C VAL A 138 4.84 17.22 12.60
N HIS A 139 3.82 16.55 13.13
CA HIS A 139 3.63 16.43 14.58
C HIS A 139 4.80 15.69 15.25
N ALA A 140 5.24 14.57 14.68
CA ALA A 140 6.39 13.82 15.18
C ALA A 140 7.68 14.66 15.11
N GLY A 141 7.82 15.53 14.11
CA GLY A 141 8.90 16.52 14.04
C GLY A 141 8.85 17.53 15.19
N ALA A 142 7.67 18.05 15.54
CA ALA A 142 7.49 18.95 16.68
C ALA A 142 7.80 18.26 18.02
N VAL A 143 7.33 17.03 18.22
CA VAL A 143 7.67 16.21 19.40
C VAL A 143 9.17 15.99 19.50
N ARG A 144 9.82 15.68 18.37
CA ARG A 144 11.28 15.50 18.30
C ARG A 144 12.02 16.73 18.82
N GLN A 145 11.55 17.94 18.52
CA GLN A 145 12.16 19.20 19.00
C GLN A 145 12.02 19.41 20.52
N VAL A 146 11.00 18.85 21.15
CA VAL A 146 10.80 18.93 22.62
C VAL A 146 11.72 17.94 23.36
N LEU A 147 12.00 16.79 22.76
CA LEU A 147 12.86 15.76 23.34
C LEU A 147 14.35 16.07 23.14
N THR A 148 15.16 15.80 24.15
CA THR A 148 16.62 15.88 24.05
C THR A 148 17.18 14.71 23.22
N GLU A 149 18.41 14.83 22.74
CA GLU A 149 19.05 13.75 21.97
C GLU A 149 19.12 12.44 22.78
N ALA A 150 19.47 12.52 24.07
CA ALA A 150 19.48 11.36 24.96
C ALA A 150 18.09 10.71 25.11
N GLN A 151 17.02 11.52 25.19
CA GLN A 151 15.65 11.01 25.25
C GLN A 151 15.23 10.34 23.94
N ARG A 152 15.65 10.88 22.78
CA ARG A 152 15.41 10.28 21.46
C ARG A 152 16.13 8.94 21.29
N ALA A 153 17.38 8.85 21.75
CA ALA A 153 18.13 7.60 21.76
C ALA A 153 17.45 6.55 22.66
N ARG A 154 17.01 6.94 23.86
CA ARG A 154 16.24 6.06 24.77
C ARG A 154 14.94 5.58 24.13
N TRP A 155 14.17 6.47 23.51
CA TRP A 155 12.96 6.09 22.79
C TRP A 155 13.22 5.03 21.71
N THR A 156 14.28 5.21 20.92
CA THR A 156 14.68 4.25 19.88
C THR A 156 15.06 2.89 20.48
N ALA A 157 15.73 2.87 21.63
CA ALA A 157 16.08 1.64 22.33
C ALA A 157 14.83 0.91 22.86
N ILE A 158 13.88 1.62 23.48
CA ILE A 158 12.64 1.02 24.02
C ILE A 158 11.77 0.45 22.89
N THR A 159 11.68 1.15 21.76
CA THR A 159 10.90 0.67 20.61
C THR A 159 11.56 -0.52 19.90
N ALA A 160 12.90 -0.57 19.89
CA ALA A 160 13.65 -1.71 19.35
C ALA A 160 13.53 -2.96 20.23
N SER A 161 13.47 -2.82 21.56
CA SER A 161 13.32 -3.96 22.48
C SER A 161 11.91 -4.55 22.47
N GLY A 162 10.86 -3.71 22.40
CA GLY A 162 9.46 -4.17 22.32
C GLY A 162 9.19 -5.06 21.09
N ARG A 163 9.80 -4.76 19.94
CA ARG A 163 9.64 -5.54 18.69
C ARG A 163 10.25 -6.94 18.76
N LYS A 164 11.22 -7.20 19.65
CA LYS A 164 11.82 -8.54 19.83
C LYS A 164 10.96 -9.47 20.70
N GLY A 165 9.95 -8.96 21.41
CA GLY A 165 9.11 -9.73 22.33
C GLY A 165 7.85 -10.37 21.72
N GLU A 166 7.28 -9.78 20.66
CA GLU A 166 6.03 -10.27 20.02
C GLU A 166 6.24 -11.38 18.97
N GLY A 167 7.45 -11.93 18.86
CA GLY A 167 7.81 -12.97 17.89
C GLY A 167 7.93 -14.38 18.46
N ARG A 168 7.28 -14.69 19.59
CA ARG A 168 7.27 -16.04 20.19
C ARG A 168 5.86 -16.59 20.31
#